data_AF-A0A9X7IQV7-F1
#
_entry.id   AF-A0A9X7IQV7-F1
#
_cell.length_a   1.000
_cell.length_b   1.000
_cell.length_c   1.000
_cell.angle_alpha   90.00
_cell.angle_beta   90.00
_cell.angle_gamma   90.00
#
_symmetry.space_group_name_H-M   'P 1'
#
loop_
_entity.id
_entity.type
_entity.pdbx_description
1 polymer ?
#
loop_
_entity_poly.entity_id
_entity_poly.type
_entity_poly.pdbx_seq_one_letter_code
_entity_poly.pdbx_strand_id
1 'polypeptide(L)'
;MKWIPETSTLELTSRNVTALNDKLNDPLSARTLISPDPHMVPVTAVESAGAAEAIAAPGAVVLTRTQLVELTTEGATVRVGAVRVRSVADDAHYADRLAGEVYMPSTGEYR
;
A
#
# COMPACT_ATOMS: atom_id res chain seq x y z
N MET A 1 -2.69 0.06 7.74
CA MET A 1 -1.66 -0.93 7.36
C MET A 1 -1.13 -1.51 8.64
N LYS A 2 -0.96 -2.83 8.66
CA LYS A 2 -0.40 -3.54 9.81
C LYS A 2 0.47 -4.68 9.31
N TRP A 3 1.70 -4.75 9.80
CA TRP A 3 2.56 -5.90 9.62
C TRP A 3 2.26 -6.97 10.68
N ILE A 4 2.14 -8.23 10.25
CA ILE A 4 1.95 -9.42 11.09
C ILE A 4 3.17 -10.33 10.91
N PRO A 5 4.17 -10.25 11.81
CA PRO A 5 5.44 -10.97 11.68
C PRO A 5 5.29 -12.49 11.58
N GLU A 6 4.36 -13.07 12.35
CA GLU A 6 4.21 -14.51 12.52
C GLU A 6 3.85 -15.22 11.22
N THR A 7 3.20 -14.50 10.30
CA THR A 7 2.71 -15.04 9.04
C THR A 7 3.29 -14.34 7.81
N SER A 8 4.22 -13.40 8.02
CA SER A 8 4.74 -12.50 6.99
C SER A 8 3.61 -11.85 6.19
N THR A 9 2.57 -11.35 6.88
CA THR A 9 1.39 -10.76 6.26
C THR A 9 1.36 -9.25 6.48
N LEU A 10 1.21 -8.49 5.40
CA LEU A 10 0.88 -7.08 5.43
C LEU A 10 -0.61 -6.91 5.16
N GLU A 11 -1.34 -6.38 6.12
CA GLU A 11 -2.75 -6.02 5.96
C GLU A 11 -2.87 -4.57 5.46
N LEU A 12 -3.60 -4.39 4.35
CA LEU A 12 -3.94 -3.10 3.77
C LEU A 12 -5.45 -2.89 3.85
N THR A 13 -5.85 -1.74 4.39
CA THR A 13 -7.26 -1.31 4.32
C THR A 13 -7.61 -0.77 2.93
N SER A 14 -8.89 -0.62 2.62
CA SER A 14 -9.34 0.05 1.40
C SER A 14 -8.77 1.47 1.28
N ARG A 15 -8.72 2.25 2.38
CA ARG A 15 -8.05 3.57 2.40
C ARG A 15 -6.58 3.51 1.99
N ASN A 16 -5.86 2.45 2.39
CA ASN A 16 -4.46 2.31 2.03
C ASN A 16 -4.29 1.99 0.54
N VAL A 17 -5.17 1.15 -0.02
CA VAL A 17 -5.17 0.83 -1.45
C VAL A 17 -5.51 2.06 -2.28
N THR A 18 -6.52 2.85 -1.88
CA THR A 18 -6.87 4.12 -2.55
C THR A 18 -5.71 5.10 -2.53
N ALA A 19 -5.10 5.35 -1.36
CA ALA A 19 -3.96 6.26 -1.23
C ALA A 19 -2.76 5.83 -2.08
N LEU A 20 -2.48 4.52 -2.20
CA LEU A 20 -1.43 4.01 -3.08
C LEU A 20 -1.76 4.24 -4.56
N ASN A 21 -3.01 4.06 -4.97
CA ASN A 21 -3.45 4.35 -6.34
C ASN A 21 -3.37 5.85 -6.68
N ASP A 22 -3.84 6.73 -5.79
CA ASP A 22 -3.71 8.18 -5.97
C ASP A 22 -2.24 8.57 -6.10
N LYS A 23 -1.41 8.10 -5.17
CA LYS A 23 0.03 8.35 -5.23
C LYS A 23 0.69 7.80 -6.49
N LEU A 24 0.24 6.66 -7.02
CA LEU A 24 0.74 6.10 -8.28
C LEU A 24 0.38 6.98 -9.48
N ASN A 25 -0.83 7.56 -9.48
CA ASN A 25 -1.31 8.46 -10.52
C ASN A 25 -0.68 9.86 -10.46
N ASP A 26 -0.08 10.25 -9.34
CA ASP A 26 0.68 11.48 -9.22
C ASP A 26 2.13 11.28 -9.71
N PRO A 27 2.55 11.96 -10.80
CA PRO A 27 3.89 11.79 -11.35
C PRO A 27 5.02 12.29 -10.43
N LEU A 28 4.75 13.22 -9.50
CA LEU A 28 5.73 13.79 -8.57
C LEU A 28 5.69 13.13 -7.18
N SER A 29 4.74 12.24 -6.94
CA SER A 29 4.65 11.48 -5.70
C SER A 29 5.78 10.45 -5.58
N ALA A 30 6.23 10.21 -4.35
CA ALA A 30 7.15 9.13 -4.02
C ALA A 30 6.51 7.73 -4.13
N ARG A 31 5.18 7.66 -4.31
CA ARG A 31 4.41 6.40 -4.48
C ARG A 31 4.49 5.42 -3.31
N THR A 32 4.97 5.89 -2.15
CA THR A 32 5.18 5.06 -0.97
C THR A 32 4.26 5.46 0.17
N LEU A 33 3.72 4.46 0.86
CA LEU A 33 3.19 4.58 2.21
C LEU A 33 4.09 3.83 3.18
N ILE A 34 4.23 4.32 4.40
CA ILE A 34 4.98 3.63 5.46
C ILE A 34 3.99 3.23 6.54
N SER A 35 4.05 1.97 6.98
CA SER A 35 3.20 1.52 8.09
C SER A 35 3.59 2.27 9.37
N PRO A 36 2.60 2.71 10.19
CA PRO A 36 2.89 3.43 11.43
C PRO A 36 3.23 2.49 12.60
N ASP A 37 3.24 1.17 12.35
CA ASP A 37 3.58 0.18 13.37
C ASP A 37 5.11 0.12 13.59
N PRO A 38 5.61 -0.52 14.67
CA PRO A 38 7.04 -0.57 14.98
C PRO A 38 7.92 -1.17 13.89
N HIS A 39 7.35 -1.89 12.92
CA HIS A 39 8.09 -2.51 11.84
C HIS A 39 8.32 -1.57 10.66
N MET A 40 7.57 -0.45 10.58
CA MET A 40 7.81 0.64 9.63
C MET A 40 7.98 0.16 8.17
N VAL A 41 7.23 -0.88 7.78
CA VAL A 41 7.30 -1.48 6.45
C VAL A 41 6.90 -0.44 5.39
N PRO A 42 7.81 -0.10 4.44
CA PRO A 42 7.47 0.75 3.31
C PRO A 42 6.76 -0.06 2.22
N VAL A 43 5.71 0.53 1.66
CA VAL A 43 4.88 -0.04 0.61
C VAL A 43 4.88 0.91 -0.58
N THR A 44 5.49 0.51 -1.69
CA THR A 44 5.64 1.35 -2.88
C THR A 44 4.78 0.84 -4.03
N ALA A 45 4.03 1.73 -4.66
CA ALA A 45 3.24 1.45 -5.85
C ALA A 45 4.05 1.68 -7.14
N VAL A 46 3.94 0.76 -8.10
CA VAL A 46 4.54 0.86 -9.43
C VAL A 46 3.56 0.42 -10.51
N GLU A 47 3.81 0.81 -11.76
CA GLU A 47 2.93 0.46 -12.88
C GLU A 47 3.02 -1.03 -13.25
N SER A 48 4.22 -1.59 -13.31
CA SER A 48 4.46 -2.91 -13.90
C SER A 48 5.46 -3.76 -13.11
N ALA A 49 5.47 -5.07 -13.39
CA ALA A 49 6.37 -6.02 -12.74
C ALA A 49 7.85 -5.68 -12.97
N GLY A 50 8.24 -5.27 -14.18
CA GLY A 50 9.62 -4.86 -14.47
C GLY A 50 10.06 -3.65 -13.67
N ALA A 51 9.15 -2.71 -13.38
CA ALA A 51 9.44 -1.59 -12.47
C ALA A 51 9.57 -2.08 -11.02
N ALA A 52 8.80 -3.08 -10.59
CA ALA A 52 8.88 -3.64 -9.26
C ALA A 52 10.23 -4.31 -8.99
N GLU A 53 10.71 -5.11 -9.95
CA GLU A 53 12.01 -5.80 -9.87
C GLU A 53 13.17 -4.81 -9.77
N ALA A 54 13.10 -3.70 -10.51
CA ALA A 54 14.15 -2.68 -10.52
C ALA A 54 14.32 -1.93 -9.19
N ILE A 55 13.27 -1.86 -8.36
CA ILE A 55 13.28 -1.11 -7.09
C ILE A 55 13.10 -2.00 -5.86
N ALA A 56 13.01 -3.31 -6.03
CA ALA A 56 12.81 -4.24 -4.94
C ALA A 56 13.99 -4.15 -3.96
N ALA A 57 13.69 -3.67 -2.75
CA ALA A 57 14.64 -3.59 -1.65
C ALA A 57 14.23 -4.55 -0.53
N PRO A 58 15.20 -5.16 0.19
CA PRO A 58 14.89 -5.96 1.37
C PRO A 58 14.05 -5.16 2.38
N GLY A 59 12.98 -5.78 2.88
CA GLY A 59 12.07 -5.16 3.84
C GLY A 59 11.04 -4.19 3.24
N ALA A 60 11.09 -3.92 1.93
CA ALA A 60 10.06 -3.15 1.24
C ALA A 60 9.06 -4.05 0.52
N VAL A 61 7.79 -3.62 0.46
CA VAL A 61 6.75 -4.27 -0.33
C VAL A 61 6.47 -3.41 -1.55
N VAL A 62 6.67 -3.97 -2.74
CA VAL A 62 6.40 -3.26 -4.01
C VAL A 62 5.16 -3.87 -4.66
N LEU A 63 4.12 -3.05 -4.85
CA LEU A 63 2.85 -3.46 -5.44
C LEU A 63 2.68 -2.87 -6.82
N THR A 64 2.32 -3.71 -7.79
CA THR A 64 1.97 -3.26 -9.14
C THR A 64 0.55 -2.72 -9.18
N ARG A 65 0.22 -1.94 -10.23
CA ARG A 65 -1.15 -1.47 -10.47
C ARG A 65 -2.16 -2.62 -10.51
N THR A 66 -1.83 -3.72 -11.18
CA THR A 66 -2.71 -4.90 -11.25
C THR A 66 -2.98 -5.48 -9.85
N GLN A 67 -1.94 -5.62 -9.02
CA GLN A 67 -2.10 -6.10 -7.64
C GLN A 67 -2.91 -5.14 -6.78
N LEU A 68 -2.73 -3.82 -6.95
CA LEU A 68 -3.55 -2.82 -6.26
C LEU A 68 -5.02 -2.92 -6.65
N VAL A 69 -5.32 -3.18 -7.93
CA VAL A 69 -6.70 -3.43 -8.41
C VAL A 69 -7.27 -4.68 -7.76
N GLU A 70 -6.53 -5.78 -7.70
CA GLU A 70 -6.99 -7.01 -7.01
C GLU A 70 -7.30 -6.75 -5.53
N LEU A 71 -6.44 -5.97 -4.85
CA LEU A 71 -6.60 -5.62 -3.44
C LEU A 71 -7.75 -4.64 -3.15
N THR A 72 -8.43 -4.10 -4.18
CA THR A 72 -9.68 -3.35 -3.97
C THR A 72 -10.82 -4.23 -3.46
N THR A 73 -10.73 -5.54 -3.66
CA THR A 73 -11.69 -6.51 -3.12
C THR A 73 -11.28 -6.89 -1.69
N GLU A 74 -12.15 -6.65 -0.71
CA GLU A 74 -11.89 -7.03 0.67
C GLU A 74 -11.64 -8.54 0.81
N GLY A 75 -10.65 -8.92 1.62
CA GLY A 75 -10.22 -10.31 1.78
C GLY A 75 -9.33 -10.84 0.66
N ALA A 76 -9.20 -10.12 -0.47
CA ALA A 76 -8.27 -10.48 -1.53
C ALA A 76 -6.83 -10.54 -1.01
N THR A 77 -6.05 -11.44 -1.59
CA THR A 77 -4.67 -11.68 -1.18
C THR A 77 -3.77 -11.77 -2.40
N VAL A 78 -2.66 -11.02 -2.38
CA VAL A 78 -1.60 -11.11 -3.39
C VAL A 78 -0.28 -11.51 -2.74
N ARG A 79 0.65 -12.03 -3.54
CA ARG A 79 2.02 -12.38 -3.10
C ARG A 79 3.04 -11.43 -3.71
N VAL A 80 3.94 -10.94 -2.87
CA VAL A 80 5.10 -10.12 -3.26
C VAL A 80 6.34 -10.76 -2.63
N GLY A 81 7.08 -11.56 -3.42
CA GLY A 81 8.12 -12.43 -2.88
C GLY A 81 7.58 -13.34 -1.77
N ALA A 82 8.21 -13.30 -0.59
CA ALA A 82 7.77 -14.06 0.58
C ALA A 82 6.57 -13.44 1.33
N VAL A 83 6.24 -12.18 1.05
CA VAL A 83 5.20 -11.43 1.77
C VAL A 83 3.82 -11.75 1.22
N ARG A 84 2.87 -11.99 2.11
CA ARG A 84 1.44 -12.01 1.80
C ARG A 84 0.87 -10.61 2.02
N VAL A 85 0.21 -10.03 1.03
CA VAL A 85 -0.52 -8.77 1.22
C VAL A 85 -2.01 -9.07 1.18
N ARG A 86 -2.74 -8.72 2.23
CA ARG A 86 -4.18 -9.00 2.38
C ARG A 86 -4.98 -7.71 2.47
N SER A 87 -6.06 -7.62 1.70
CA SER A 87 -7.05 -6.56 1.83
C SER A 87 -7.96 -6.81 3.03
N VAL A 88 -8.22 -5.78 3.84
CA VAL A 88 -9.11 -5.83 5.00
C VAL A 88 -10.02 -4.59 5.02
N ALA A 89 -11.15 -4.68 5.74
CA ALA A 89 -12.01 -3.53 5.96
C ALA A 89 -11.27 -2.39 6.69
N ASP A 90 -11.75 -1.16 6.51
CA ASP A 90 -11.19 0.01 7.19
C ASP A 90 -11.30 -0.09 8.72
N ASP A 91 -12.43 -0.60 9.23
CA ASP A 91 -12.71 -0.73 10.66
C ASP A 91 -11.73 -1.69 11.37
N ALA A 92 -11.15 -2.66 10.64
CA ALA A 92 -10.14 -3.57 11.16
C ALA A 92 -8.92 -2.85 11.73
N HIS A 93 -8.63 -1.64 11.25
CA HIS A 93 -7.48 -0.84 11.72
C HIS A 93 -7.85 0.58 12.16
N TYR A 94 -8.96 1.12 11.66
CA TYR A 94 -9.28 2.54 11.72
C TYR A 94 -10.72 2.80 12.18
N ALA A 95 -11.33 1.89 12.95
CA ALA A 95 -12.69 2.04 13.48
C ALA A 95 -12.93 3.39 14.16
N ASP A 96 -11.93 3.89 14.92
CA ASP A 96 -12.07 5.10 15.74
C ASP A 96 -11.47 6.35 15.11
N ARG A 97 -11.15 6.33 13.80
CA ARG A 97 -10.52 7.49 13.14
C ARG A 97 -11.00 7.73 11.72
N LEU A 98 -11.11 9.02 11.38
CA LEU A 98 -11.32 9.44 9.99
C LEU A 98 -10.10 9.11 9.13
N ALA A 99 -10.33 9.05 7.82
CA ALA A 99 -9.23 8.93 6.87
C ALA A 99 -8.36 10.19 6.97
N GLY A 100 -7.04 10.00 6.96
CA GLY A 100 -6.11 11.12 6.81
C GLY A 100 -6.04 11.54 5.35
N GLU A 101 -5.79 12.82 5.12
CA GLU A 101 -5.65 13.39 3.77
C GLU A 101 -4.33 12.96 3.11
N VAL A 102 -4.38 12.80 1.79
CA VAL A 102 -3.26 12.47 0.92
C VAL A 102 -2.89 13.71 0.10
N TYR A 103 -1.71 14.28 0.37
CA TYR A 103 -1.19 15.38 -0.44
C TYR A 103 -0.71 14.90 -1.83
N MET A 104 -1.13 15.64 -2.85
CA MET A 104 -0.87 15.41 -4.27
C MET A 104 0.10 16.48 -4.80
N PRO A 105 1.43 16.23 -4.78
CA PRO A 105 2.43 17.25 -5.11
C PRO A 105 2.33 17.79 -6.55
N SER A 106 1.81 17.01 -7.50
CA SER A 106 1.62 17.48 -8.87
C SER A 106 0.59 18.60 -9.00
N THR A 107 -0.43 18.63 -8.14
CA THR A 107 -1.51 19.62 -8.17
C THR A 107 -1.50 20.57 -6.98
N GLY A 108 -0.82 20.22 -5.89
CA GLY A 108 -0.85 20.95 -4.62
C GLY A 108 -2.12 20.70 -3.79
N GLU A 109 -2.93 19.71 -4.16
CA GLU A 109 -4.21 19.42 -3.51
C GLU A 109 -4.11 18.31 -2.45
N TYR A 110 -5.12 18.23 -1.58
CA TYR A 110 -5.32 17.14 -0.63
C TYR A 110 -6.52 16.29 -1.06
N ARG A 111 -6.41 14.97 -0.93
CA ARG A 111 -7.45 13.98 -1.27
C ARG A 111 -7.76 13.05 -0.11
#